data_AF-M6RMB8-F1
#
_entry.id   AF-M6RMB8-F1
#
_cell.length_a   1.000
_cell.length_b   1.000
_cell.length_c   1.000
_cell.angle_alpha   90.00
_cell.angle_beta   90.00
_cell.angle_gamma   90.00
#
_symmetry.space_group_name_H-M   'P 1'
#
loop_
_entity.id
_entity.type
_entity.pdbx_description
1 polymer ?
#
loop_
_entity_poly.entity_id
_entity_poly.type
_entity_poly.pdbx_seq_one_letter_code
_entity_poly.pdbx_strand_id
1 'polypeptide(L)'
;MIFRLQKSGWNTLDALLRISKESKVSIFEIGYAGKKDRHASTSQYISCQKPLRVPKELTKVIQLDKIGFSKKSLSTELNVGNRFQLVLRNLLEKEIESIRNNFEKITKNGFINYYDSQRFSRFHSEFRLPILPFFKGDAETCLKLILTDPFPGEKNRLGTEKNSL
;
A
#
# COMPACT_ATOMS: atom_id res chain seq x y z
N MET A 1 -23.29 5.94 -5.03
CA MET A 1 -22.84 7.03 -4.15
C MET A 1 -21.32 7.09 -4.15
N ILE A 2 -20.76 8.29 -4.02
CA ILE A 2 -19.33 8.52 -3.81
C ILE A 2 -19.12 8.98 -2.37
N PHE A 3 -18.10 8.42 -1.73
CA PHE A 3 -17.67 8.76 -0.39
C PHE A 3 -16.20 9.17 -0.41
N ARG A 4 -15.84 10.14 0.44
CA ARG A 4 -14.45 10.43 0.78
C ARG A 4 -14.09 9.63 2.03
N LEU A 5 -13.20 8.66 1.86
CA LEU A 5 -12.61 7.87 2.93
C LEU A 5 -11.32 8.54 3.39
N GLN A 6 -11.26 8.90 4.67
CA GLN A 6 -10.04 9.30 5.34
C GLN A 6 -9.66 8.21 6.34
N LYS A 7 -8.38 7.82 6.37
CA LYS A 7 -7.87 6.82 7.31
C LYS A 7 -6.47 7.18 7.79
N SER A 8 -6.14 6.78 9.02
CA SER A 8 -4.80 6.93 9.59
C SER A 8 -4.36 5.63 10.28
N GLY A 9 -3.20 5.08 9.90
CA GLY A 9 -2.64 3.86 10.52
C GLY A 9 -3.24 2.53 10.03
N TRP A 10 -4.09 2.56 9.00
CA TRP A 10 -4.83 1.40 8.49
C TRP A 10 -4.47 1.06 7.05
N ASN A 11 -4.38 -0.24 6.74
CA ASN A 11 -4.39 -0.67 5.34
C ASN A 11 -5.74 -0.34 4.70
N THR A 12 -5.71 -0.03 3.42
CA THR A 12 -6.93 0.29 2.66
C THR A 12 -7.92 -0.88 2.67
N LEU A 13 -7.47 -2.09 2.36
CA LEU A 13 -8.35 -3.25 2.30
C LEU A 13 -8.96 -3.60 3.66
N ASP A 14 -8.15 -3.56 4.73
CA ASP A 14 -8.62 -3.82 6.09
C ASP A 14 -9.70 -2.82 6.51
N ALA A 15 -9.50 -1.52 6.23
CA ALA A 15 -10.51 -0.49 6.49
C ALA A 15 -11.81 -0.75 5.72
N LEU A 16 -11.71 -1.11 4.43
CA LEU A 16 -12.89 -1.40 3.60
C LEU A 16 -13.64 -2.65 4.07
N LEU A 17 -12.94 -3.70 4.52
CA LEU A 17 -13.57 -4.90 5.09
C LEU A 17 -14.38 -4.58 6.35
N ARG A 18 -13.86 -3.70 7.22
CA ARG A 18 -14.59 -3.24 8.42
C ARG A 18 -15.83 -2.44 8.05
N ILE A 19 -15.72 -1.52 7.09
CA ILE A 19 -16.84 -0.73 6.56
C ILE A 19 -17.90 -1.63 5.90
N SER A 20 -17.46 -2.59 5.09
CA SER A 20 -18.31 -3.59 4.42
C SER A 20 -19.14 -4.37 5.43
N LYS A 21 -18.49 -4.89 6.49
CA LYS A 21 -19.16 -5.64 7.56
C LYS A 21 -20.17 -4.79 8.32
N GLU A 22 -19.80 -3.57 8.72
CA GLU A 22 -20.70 -2.65 9.44
C GLU A 22 -21.92 -2.27 8.58
N SER A 23 -21.70 -2.08 7.28
CA SER A 23 -22.73 -1.64 6.34
C SER A 23 -23.59 -2.79 5.81
N LYS A 24 -23.23 -4.05 6.08
CA LYS A 24 -23.84 -5.26 5.49
C LYS A 24 -23.84 -5.21 3.95
N VAL A 25 -22.70 -4.80 3.39
CA VAL A 25 -22.48 -4.69 1.94
C VAL A 25 -21.32 -5.58 1.55
N SER A 26 -21.38 -6.25 0.40
CA SER A 26 -20.25 -7.04 -0.08
C SER A 26 -19.05 -6.14 -0.37
N ILE A 27 -17.83 -6.58 -0.03
CA ILE A 27 -16.60 -5.83 -0.32
C ILE A 27 -16.45 -5.54 -1.83
N PHE A 28 -16.95 -6.42 -2.69
CA PHE A 28 -16.92 -6.26 -4.14
C PHE A 28 -17.87 -5.17 -4.65
N GLU A 29 -18.85 -4.76 -3.86
CA GLU A 29 -19.73 -3.61 -4.18
C GLU A 29 -19.04 -2.27 -3.87
N ILE A 30 -17.89 -2.28 -3.16
CA ILE A 30 -17.15 -1.08 -2.81
C ILE A 30 -16.00 -0.87 -3.80
N GLY A 31 -16.20 0.06 -4.74
CA GLY A 31 -15.18 0.49 -5.69
C GLY A 31 -14.18 1.46 -5.06
N TYR A 32 -12.90 1.34 -5.43
CA TYR A 32 -11.83 2.25 -5.02
C TYR A 32 -10.71 2.28 -6.07
N ALA A 33 -10.01 3.42 -6.18
CA ALA A 33 -9.03 3.66 -7.25
C ALA A 33 -7.60 3.16 -6.96
N GLY A 34 -7.34 2.63 -5.75
CA GLY A 34 -6.04 2.06 -5.41
C GLY A 34 -5.86 1.92 -3.91
N LYS A 35 -4.80 1.22 -3.51
CA LYS A 35 -4.41 1.11 -2.10
C LYS A 35 -3.57 2.34 -1.73
N LYS A 36 -3.81 2.89 -0.54
CA LYS A 36 -2.97 3.90 0.11
C LYS A 36 -2.22 3.31 1.29
N ASP A 37 -1.09 3.92 1.61
CA ASP A 37 -0.16 3.48 2.65
C ASP A 37 -0.81 3.31 4.01
N ARG A 38 -0.36 2.30 4.76
CA ARG A 38 -0.82 2.04 6.12
C ARG A 38 -0.31 3.10 7.10
N HIS A 39 0.98 3.40 7.03
CA HIS A 39 1.69 4.29 7.95
C HIS A 39 1.61 5.75 7.51
N ALA A 40 0.39 6.21 7.20
CA ALA A 40 0.12 7.57 6.78
C ALA A 40 -1.32 7.97 7.12
N SER A 41 -1.57 9.27 7.17
CA SER A 41 -2.93 9.83 7.07
C SER A 41 -3.25 10.01 5.59
N THR A 42 -4.27 9.29 5.10
CA THR A 42 -4.58 9.21 3.68
C THR A 42 -6.03 9.57 3.43
N SER A 43 -6.30 10.27 2.33
CA SER A 43 -7.66 10.53 1.84
C SER A 43 -7.82 9.96 0.43
N GLN A 44 -8.95 9.33 0.17
CA GLN A 44 -9.29 8.81 -1.16
C GLN A 44 -10.80 8.76 -1.36
N TYR A 45 -11.22 8.65 -2.62
CA TYR A 45 -12.61 8.38 -2.95
C TYR A 45 -12.88 6.89 -3.04
N ILE A 46 -14.06 6.50 -2.56
CA ILE A 46 -14.63 5.17 -2.71
C ILE A 46 -16.07 5.30 -3.21
N SER A 47 -16.59 4.27 -3.86
CA SER A 47 -17.95 4.26 -4.40
C SER A 47 -18.70 3.03 -3.93
N CYS A 48 -19.98 3.21 -3.62
CA CYS A 48 -20.88 2.09 -3.33
C CYS A 48 -22.31 2.49 -3.71
N GLN A 49 -23.12 1.54 -4.17
CA GLN A 49 -24.54 1.79 -4.45
C GLN A 49 -25.35 1.98 -3.17
N LYS A 50 -24.95 1.31 -2.08
CA LYS A 50 -25.60 1.34 -0.76
C LYS A 50 -24.90 2.33 0.18
N PRO A 51 -25.61 2.84 1.20
CA PRO A 51 -25.00 3.70 2.20
C PRO A 51 -23.94 2.92 2.98
N LEU A 52 -22.81 3.57 3.24
CA LEU A 52 -21.72 3.00 4.00
C LEU A 52 -21.65 3.64 5.39
N ARG A 53 -21.21 2.86 6.38
CA ARG A 53 -21.04 3.25 7.78
C ARG A 53 -19.69 2.81 8.29
N VAL A 54 -19.14 3.60 9.20
CA VAL A 54 -17.90 3.28 9.92
C VAL A 54 -18.25 2.66 11.27
N PRO A 55 -17.63 1.53 11.67
CA PRO A 55 -17.80 0.99 13.01
C PRO A 55 -17.49 2.03 14.08
N LYS A 56 -18.29 2.08 15.16
CA LYS A 56 -18.16 3.11 16.20
C LYS A 56 -16.74 3.16 16.78
N GLU A 57 -16.09 2.01 16.96
CA GLU A 57 -14.75 1.89 17.49
C GLU A 57 -13.65 2.44 16.56
N LEU A 58 -13.93 2.63 15.27
CA LEU A 58 -12.96 3.11 14.27
C LEU A 58 -13.13 4.58 13.91
N THR A 59 -14.13 5.27 14.44
CA THR A 59 -14.44 6.68 14.12
C THR A 59 -13.30 7.67 14.40
N LYS A 60 -12.38 7.34 15.31
CA LYS A 60 -11.18 8.15 15.61
C LYS A 60 -10.10 8.08 14.52
N VAL A 61 -10.09 7.02 13.73
CA VAL A 61 -9.00 6.70 12.77
C VAL A 61 -9.49 6.52 11.35
N ILE A 62 -10.80 6.38 11.16
CA ILE A 62 -11.48 6.27 9.87
C ILE A 62 -12.66 7.24 9.88
N GLN A 63 -12.72 8.07 8.85
CA GLN A 63 -13.84 8.98 8.59
C GLN A 63 -14.36 8.73 7.18
N LEU A 64 -15.68 8.84 7.02
CA LEU A 64 -16.35 8.56 5.76
C LEU A 64 -17.43 9.61 5.51
N ASP A 65 -17.16 10.49 4.55
CA ASP A 65 -18.09 11.54 4.16
C ASP A 65 -18.76 11.17 2.85
N LYS A 66 -20.09 11.19 2.78
CA LYS A 66 -20.78 11.13 1.49
C LYS A 66 -20.63 12.47 0.77
N ILE A 67 -20.03 12.47 -0.41
CA ILE A 67 -19.75 13.70 -1.16
C ILE A 67 -20.62 13.86 -2.40
N GLY A 68 -21.32 12.81 -2.83
CA GLY A 68 -22.21 12.90 -3.98
C GLY A 68 -22.55 11.56 -4.62
N PHE A 69 -22.83 11.62 -5.92
CA PHE A 69 -23.24 10.49 -6.73
C PHE A 69 -22.49 10.48 -8.05
N SER A 70 -22.26 9.28 -8.57
CA SER A 70 -21.68 9.04 -9.89
C SER A 70 -22.47 7.91 -10.54
N LYS A 71 -22.58 7.96 -11.87
CA LYS A 71 -23.14 6.87 -12.68
C LYS A 71 -22.17 5.68 -12.80
N LYS A 72 -20.87 5.91 -12.59
CA LYS A 72 -19.82 4.89 -12.68
C LYS A 72 -19.24 4.57 -11.31
N SER A 73 -19.00 3.29 -11.05
CA SER A 73 -18.22 2.84 -9.90
C SER A 73 -16.75 3.22 -10.07
N LEU A 74 -16.05 3.47 -8.98
CA LEU A 74 -14.62 3.70 -8.98
C LEU A 74 -13.87 2.39 -9.21
N SER A 75 -12.96 2.42 -10.17
CA SER A 75 -12.00 1.34 -10.47
C SER A 75 -10.57 1.87 -10.38
N THR A 76 -9.61 0.96 -10.38
CA THR A 76 -8.18 1.29 -10.34
C THR A 76 -7.70 2.14 -11.52
N GLU A 77 -8.38 2.04 -12.66
CA GLU A 77 -8.07 2.80 -13.89
C GLU A 77 -8.32 4.30 -13.74
N LEU A 78 -9.19 4.71 -12.80
CA LEU A 78 -9.52 6.12 -12.57
C LEU A 78 -8.51 6.84 -11.67
N ASN A 79 -7.40 6.18 -11.33
CA ASN A 79 -6.34 6.76 -10.51
C ASN A 79 -5.35 7.56 -11.37
N VAL A 80 -5.56 8.86 -11.44
CA VAL A 80 -4.67 9.78 -12.17
C VAL A 80 -3.39 10.08 -11.37
N GLY A 81 -3.41 9.94 -10.05
CA GLY A 81 -2.24 10.20 -9.21
C GLY A 81 -2.56 10.43 -7.74
N ASN A 82 -1.52 10.81 -6.99
CA ASN A 82 -1.57 11.08 -5.56
C ASN A 82 -0.90 12.41 -5.27
N ARG A 83 -1.52 13.22 -4.40
CA ARG A 83 -0.87 14.39 -3.81
C ARG A 83 -0.26 13.99 -2.47
N PHE A 84 1.03 14.20 -2.31
CA PHE A 84 1.75 13.92 -1.08
C PHE A 84 2.07 15.21 -0.34
N GLN A 85 2.02 15.13 0.99
CA GLN A 85 2.59 16.11 1.90
C GLN A 85 3.53 15.37 2.83
N LEU A 86 4.82 15.66 2.71
CA LEU A 86 5.88 14.96 3.45
C LEU A 86 6.51 15.91 4.46
N VAL A 87 6.87 15.38 5.62
CA VAL A 87 7.64 16.09 6.64
C VAL A 87 8.92 15.30 6.88
N LEU A 88 10.05 15.88 6.48
CA LEU A 88 11.37 15.33 6.77
C LEU A 88 11.77 15.75 8.19
N ARG A 89 12.24 14.80 9.00
CA ARG A 89 12.64 15.01 10.40
C ARG A 89 14.09 14.56 10.59
N ASN A 90 14.70 15.00 11.69
CA ASN A 90 16.08 14.67 12.07
C ASN A 90 17.11 15.02 11.00
N LEU A 91 16.93 16.17 10.34
CA LEU A 91 17.89 16.69 9.38
C LEU A 91 19.07 17.34 10.10
N LEU A 92 20.27 17.09 9.61
CA LEU A 92 21.46 17.85 9.98
C LEU A 92 21.47 19.18 9.23
N GLU A 93 21.98 20.24 9.85
CA GLU A 93 22.00 21.58 9.26
C GLU A 93 22.70 21.61 7.88
N LYS A 94 23.80 20.86 7.75
CA LYS A 94 24.54 20.66 6.49
C LYS A 94 23.72 20.02 5.36
N GLU A 95 22.65 19.30 5.67
CA GLU A 95 21.80 18.62 4.69
C GLU A 95 20.72 19.54 4.11
N ILE A 96 20.34 20.59 4.84
CA ILE A 96 19.23 21.49 4.46
C ILE A 96 19.49 22.11 3.09
N GLU A 97 20.71 22.60 2.87
CA GLU A 97 21.07 23.26 1.61
C GLU A 97 21.10 22.28 0.43
N SER A 98 21.63 21.07 0.64
CA SER A 98 21.61 20.02 -0.37
C SER A 98 20.18 19.63 -0.75
N ILE A 99 19.30 19.49 0.25
CA ILE A 99 17.89 19.16 0.04
C ILE A 99 17.18 20.25 -0.78
N ARG A 100 17.37 21.53 -0.45
CA ARG A 100 16.78 22.65 -1.21
C ARG A 100 17.22 22.62 -2.67
N ASN A 101 18.53 22.54 -2.90
CA ASN A 101 19.09 22.48 -4.26
C ASN A 101 18.57 21.28 -5.06
N ASN A 102 18.38 20.12 -4.41
CA ASN A 102 17.83 18.94 -5.06
C ASN A 102 16.34 19.10 -5.39
N PHE A 103 15.53 19.68 -4.50
CA PHE A 103 14.11 19.94 -4.77
C PHE A 103 13.91 20.94 -5.91
N GLU A 104 14.77 21.95 -6.05
CA GLU A 104 14.74 22.84 -7.21
C GLU A 104 14.99 22.10 -8.52
N LYS A 105 15.99 21.21 -8.54
CA LYS A 105 16.29 20.36 -9.72
C LYS A 105 15.13 19.42 -10.03
N ILE A 106 14.55 18.77 -9.02
CA ILE A 106 13.41 17.86 -9.18
C ILE A 106 12.18 18.62 -9.71
N THR A 107 11.95 19.85 -9.27
CA THR A 107 10.81 20.65 -9.74
C THR A 107 10.96 21.01 -11.22
N LYS A 108 12.18 21.28 -11.69
CA LYS A 108 12.46 21.63 -13.08
C LYS A 108 12.51 20.42 -14.02
N ASN A 109 13.14 19.32 -13.57
CA ASN A 109 13.51 18.19 -14.43
C ASN A 109 12.71 16.92 -14.13
N GLY A 110 11.90 16.90 -13.08
CA GLY A 110 11.29 15.68 -12.54
C GLY A 110 12.31 14.80 -11.83
N PHE A 111 11.96 13.52 -11.71
CA PHE A 111 12.81 12.49 -11.13
C PHE A 111 12.64 11.17 -11.89
N ILE A 112 13.60 10.26 -11.74
CA ILE A 112 13.54 8.95 -12.41
C ILE A 112 12.48 8.08 -11.72
N ASN A 113 11.54 7.56 -12.51
CA ASN A 113 10.42 6.76 -12.02
C ASN A 113 10.84 5.31 -11.74
N TYR A 114 11.59 5.09 -10.66
CA TYR A 114 12.01 3.76 -10.24
C TYR A 114 10.88 2.96 -9.59
N TYR A 115 10.92 1.65 -9.78
CA TYR A 115 10.18 0.72 -8.92
C TYR A 115 10.97 0.52 -7.62
N ASP A 116 10.34 0.81 -6.48
CA ASP A 116 10.95 0.62 -5.16
C ASP A 116 10.96 -0.88 -4.76
N SER A 117 11.82 -1.22 -3.80
CA SER A 117 11.91 -2.49 -3.09
C SER A 117 10.56 -3.12 -2.72
N GLN A 118 9.56 -2.31 -2.34
CA GLN A 118 8.20 -2.77 -2.05
C GLN A 118 7.54 -3.52 -3.23
N ARG A 119 7.96 -3.24 -4.47
CA ARG A 119 7.46 -3.94 -5.67
C ARG A 119 8.06 -5.30 -5.87
N PHE A 120 9.26 -5.52 -5.36
CA PHE A 120 9.99 -6.75 -5.56
C PHE A 120 9.69 -7.77 -4.46
N SER A 121 9.30 -7.33 -3.25
CA SER A 121 8.91 -8.14 -2.06
C SER A 121 9.96 -9.14 -1.56
N ARG A 122 10.78 -9.66 -2.45
CA ARG A 122 11.85 -10.64 -2.30
C ARG A 122 12.95 -10.25 -3.27
N PHE A 123 14.17 -10.23 -2.77
CA PHE A 123 15.35 -10.03 -3.58
C PHE A 123 16.43 -10.99 -3.09
N HIS A 124 16.69 -12.03 -3.88
CA HIS A 124 17.75 -12.99 -3.63
C HIS A 124 19.07 -12.43 -4.19
N SER A 125 20.17 -12.54 -3.46
CA SER A 125 21.48 -11.99 -3.86
C SER A 125 21.96 -12.51 -5.22
N GLU A 126 21.87 -13.82 -5.44
CA GLU A 126 22.24 -14.48 -6.69
C GLU A 126 21.14 -14.42 -7.77
N PHE A 127 19.94 -14.90 -7.45
CA PHE A 127 18.87 -15.07 -8.44
C PHE A 127 18.01 -13.81 -8.68
N ARG A 128 18.22 -12.74 -7.91
CA ARG A 128 17.43 -11.49 -7.91
C ARG A 128 15.96 -11.75 -7.61
N LEU A 129 15.15 -12.02 -8.62
CA LEU A 129 13.72 -12.30 -8.46
C LEU A 129 13.45 -13.77 -8.76
N PRO A 130 12.65 -14.47 -7.94
CA PRO A 130 12.32 -15.89 -8.16
C PRO A 130 11.72 -16.18 -9.55
N ILE A 131 11.05 -15.20 -10.16
CA ILE A 131 10.48 -15.34 -11.50
C ILE A 131 11.52 -15.43 -12.63
N LEU A 132 12.77 -14.99 -12.41
CA LEU A 132 13.80 -15.01 -13.45
C LEU A 132 14.24 -16.43 -13.83
N PRO A 133 14.52 -17.35 -12.88
CA PRO A 133 14.70 -18.78 -13.19
C PRO A 133 13.54 -19.37 -14.00
N PHE A 134 12.29 -19.04 -13.65
CA PHE A 134 11.12 -19.53 -14.37
C PHE A 134 11.12 -19.11 -15.84
N PHE A 135 11.43 -17.85 -16.15
CA PHE A 135 11.55 -17.38 -17.53
C PHE A 135 12.72 -18.01 -18.30
N LYS A 136 13.70 -18.59 -17.60
CA LYS A 136 14.80 -19.36 -18.20
C LYS A 136 14.47 -20.86 -18.35
N GLY A 137 13.26 -21.28 -18.00
CA GLY A 137 12.82 -22.68 -18.05
C GLY A 137 13.13 -23.48 -16.78
N ASP A 138 13.69 -22.85 -15.75
CA ASP A 138 14.00 -23.49 -14.46
C ASP A 138 12.90 -23.19 -13.44
N ALA A 139 11.80 -23.94 -13.56
CA ALA A 139 10.68 -23.84 -12.64
C ALA A 139 10.99 -24.39 -11.24
N GLU A 140 11.92 -25.34 -11.13
CA GLU A 140 12.31 -25.96 -9.86
C GLU A 140 13.02 -24.94 -8.96
N THR A 141 14.00 -24.22 -9.50
CA THR A 141 14.70 -23.16 -8.76
C THR A 141 13.75 -22.03 -8.40
N CYS A 142 12.85 -21.62 -9.30
CA CYS A 142 11.81 -20.63 -8.98
C CYS A 142 10.98 -21.05 -7.76
N LEU A 143 10.50 -22.30 -7.74
CA LEU A 143 9.70 -22.82 -6.65
C LEU A 143 10.50 -22.90 -5.34
N LYS A 144 11.75 -23.39 -5.39
CA LYS A 144 12.67 -23.42 -4.25
C LYS A 144 12.82 -22.02 -3.65
N LEU A 145 13.15 -21.02 -4.47
CA LEU A 145 13.27 -19.63 -4.02
C LEU A 145 11.98 -19.08 -3.43
N ILE A 146 10.81 -19.45 -3.96
CA ILE A 146 9.53 -18.99 -3.39
C ILE A 146 9.26 -19.63 -2.01
N LEU A 147 9.67 -20.87 -1.81
CA LEU A 147 9.35 -21.62 -0.60
C LEU A 147 10.40 -21.50 0.51
N THR A 148 11.67 -21.34 0.16
CA THR A 148 12.78 -21.49 1.11
C THR A 148 13.61 -20.24 1.32
N ASP A 149 13.53 -19.23 0.45
CA ASP A 149 14.36 -18.03 0.56
C ASP A 149 13.84 -17.12 1.70
N PRO A 150 14.62 -16.92 2.77
CA PRO A 150 14.23 -16.03 3.85
C PRO A 150 14.24 -14.58 3.36
N PHE A 151 13.19 -13.82 3.66
CA PHE A 151 13.09 -12.43 3.21
C PHE A 151 12.87 -11.44 4.36
N PRO A 152 13.34 -10.18 4.22
CA PRO A 152 13.25 -9.17 5.26
C PRO A 152 11.78 -8.76 5.49
N GLY A 153 11.11 -9.40 6.44
CA GLY A 153 9.68 -9.20 6.72
C GLY A 153 8.93 -10.48 7.09
N GLU A 154 9.55 -11.64 6.90
CA GLU A 154 9.02 -12.90 7.43
C GLU A 154 9.07 -12.85 8.96
N LYS A 155 7.89 -12.93 9.61
CA LYS A 155 7.86 -13.22 11.05
C LYS A 155 8.49 -14.58 11.22
N ASN A 156 9.50 -14.71 12.10
CA ASN A 156 10.06 -16.00 12.52
C ASN A 156 8.92 -16.94 12.94
N ARG A 157 8.41 -17.72 11.99
CA ARG A 157 7.45 -18.81 12.20
C ARG A 157 8.15 -20.13 12.45
N LEU A 158 9.47 -20.13 12.36
CA LEU A 158 10.32 -21.18 12.92
C LEU A 158 10.25 -21.03 14.44
N GLY A 159 9.20 -21.62 15.00
CA GLY A 159 9.11 -21.91 16.40
C GLY A 159 10.37 -22.65 16.83
N THR A 160 10.79 -22.34 18.05
CA THR A 160 11.50 -23.25 18.94
C THR A 160 11.04 -24.70 18.75
N GLU A 161 11.72 -25.46 17.89
CA GLU A 161 11.84 -26.89 18.06
C GLU A 161 13.16 -27.16 18.78
N LYS A 162 13.00 -27.82 19.92
CA LYS A 162 13.95 -28.00 20.99
C LYS A 162 15.21 -28.71 20.49
N ASN A 163 16.36 -28.24 20.97
CA ASN A 163 17.46 -29.13 21.33
C ASN A 163 16.92 -30.20 22.29
N SER A 164 16.60 -31.36 21.74
CA SER A 164 16.52 -32.63 22.46
C SER A 164 16.73 -33.73 21.45
N LEU A 165 18.02 -34.00 21.16
CA LEU A 165 18.67 -35.30 21.25
C LEU A 165 20.18 -35.06 21.30
#